data_AF-A0A480BUF1-F1
#
_entry.id   AF-A0A480BUF1-F1
#
_cell.length_a   1.000
_cell.length_b   1.000
_cell.length_c   1.000
_cell.angle_alpha   90.00
_cell.angle_beta   90.00
_cell.angle_gamma   90.00
#
_symmetry.space_group_name_H-M   'P 1'
#
loop_
_entity.id
_entity.type
_entity.pdbx_description
1 polymer ?
#
loop_
_entity_poly.entity_id
_entity_poly.type
_entity_poly.pdbx_seq_one_letter_code
_entity_poly.pdbx_strand_id
1 'polypeptide(L)'
;MAGRTSLGGRLLRALWLQLLFISLVAASSLMAARYVLENGLVRQALDLEAKHFIDARRADPAYPLPRTRNLEGYLGDSAPAWLQRLPYGLHKDVLDPRDGEWHPVYVAPADGQRLYLVYLTGSIDRLVLLFGLLPLTAVLLALYLVAWIGYRASHRAVSPVVALARQVTQRRAE
;
A
#
# COMPACT_ATOMS: atom_id res chain seq x y z
N MET A 1 -44.64 4.17 31.07
CA MET A 1 -44.20 3.34 29.93
C MET A 1 -42.78 3.73 29.55
N ALA A 2 -41.77 3.05 30.10
CA ALA A 2 -40.36 3.47 30.00
C ALA A 2 -39.56 2.53 29.07
N GLY A 3 -39.14 3.06 27.92
CA GLY A 3 -37.84 2.81 27.28
C GLY A 3 -37.35 1.38 27.03
N ARG A 4 -38.12 0.52 26.35
CA ARG A 4 -37.61 -0.77 25.82
C ARG A 4 -36.70 -0.63 24.58
N THR A 5 -36.31 0.59 24.18
CA THR A 5 -35.59 0.88 22.93
C THR A 5 -34.05 0.91 23.04
N SER A 6 -33.47 0.73 24.23
CA SER A 6 -32.08 1.18 24.45
C SER A 6 -30.98 0.19 24.08
N LEU A 7 -31.25 -1.11 23.94
CA LEU A 7 -30.21 -2.12 23.64
C LEU A 7 -30.02 -2.36 22.14
N GLY A 8 -31.10 -2.65 21.40
CA GLY A 8 -31.05 -2.89 19.96
C GLY A 8 -30.55 -1.68 19.17
N GLY A 9 -31.00 -0.47 19.51
CA GLY A 9 -30.55 0.77 18.85
C GLY A 9 -29.10 1.16 19.14
N ARG A 10 -28.50 0.66 20.22
CA ARG A 10 -27.07 0.87 20.52
C ARG A 10 -26.20 -0.13 19.76
N LEU A 11 -26.64 -1.40 19.69
CA LEU A 11 -25.99 -2.43 18.87
C LEU A 11 -26.03 -2.08 17.38
N LEU A 12 -27.19 -1.65 16.86
CA LEU A 12 -27.32 -1.26 15.45
C LEU A 12 -26.42 -0.08 15.09
N ARG A 13 -26.32 0.94 15.97
CA ARG A 13 -25.38 2.05 15.78
C ARG A 13 -23.92 1.60 15.77
N ALA A 14 -23.53 0.69 16.66
CA ALA A 14 -22.18 0.14 16.69
C ALA A 14 -21.86 -0.64 15.40
N LEU A 15 -22.81 -1.43 14.90
CA LEU A 15 -22.68 -2.15 13.63
C LEU A 15 -22.59 -1.21 12.43
N TRP A 16 -23.36 -0.12 12.39
CA TRP A 16 -23.25 0.90 11.34
C TRP A 16 -21.89 1.61 11.38
N LEU A 17 -21.41 1.98 12.57
CA LEU A 17 -20.07 2.54 12.76
C LEU A 17 -18.98 1.57 12.33
N GLN A 18 -19.15 0.27 12.62
CA GLN A 18 -18.24 -0.78 12.18
C GLN A 18 -18.16 -0.86 10.66
N LEU A 19 -19.32 -0.94 10.01
CA LEU A 19 -19.40 -1.03 8.56
C LEU A 19 -18.80 0.21 7.91
N LEU A 20 -19.08 1.39 8.45
CA LEU A 20 -18.46 2.64 8.00
C LEU A 20 -16.94 2.60 8.12
N PHE A 21 -16.41 2.14 9.26
CA PHE A 21 -14.97 2.11 9.51
C PHE A 21 -14.24 1.09 8.62
N ILE A 22 -14.81 -0.11 8.44
CA ILE A 22 -14.27 -1.12 7.51
C ILE A 22 -14.27 -0.56 6.08
N SER A 23 -15.38 0.05 5.65
CA SER A 23 -15.47 0.67 4.33
C SER A 23 -14.43 1.77 4.14
N LEU A 24 -14.20 2.61 5.16
CA LEU A 24 -13.17 3.65 5.12
C LEU A 24 -11.77 3.04 4.99
N VAL A 25 -11.44 2.04 5.81
CA VAL A 25 -10.13 1.35 5.77
C VAL A 25 -9.92 0.65 4.43
N ALA A 26 -10.94 -0.03 3.90
CA ALA A 26 -10.88 -0.69 2.60
C ALA A 26 -10.69 0.33 1.46
N ALA A 27 -11.45 1.43 1.47
CA ALA A 27 -11.30 2.49 0.48
C ALA A 27 -9.91 3.14 0.55
N SER A 28 -9.44 3.49 1.74
CA SER A 28 -8.09 4.04 1.96
C SER A 28 -7.00 3.08 1.49
N SER A 29 -7.16 1.77 1.75
CA SER A 29 -6.23 0.73 1.30
C SER A 29 -6.14 0.67 -0.22
N LEU A 30 -7.28 0.69 -0.92
CA LEU A 30 -7.31 0.69 -2.38
C LEU A 30 -6.68 1.96 -2.95
N MET A 31 -6.99 3.13 -2.37
CA MET A 31 -6.40 4.40 -2.77
C MET A 31 -4.88 4.41 -2.56
N ALA A 32 -4.40 3.89 -1.43
CA ALA A 32 -2.98 3.78 -1.15
C ALA A 32 -2.27 2.83 -2.13
N ALA A 33 -2.87 1.67 -2.43
CA ALA A 33 -2.35 0.74 -3.44
C ALA A 33 -2.23 1.40 -4.81
N ARG A 34 -3.26 2.13 -5.25
CA ARG A 34 -3.22 2.91 -6.48
C ARG A 34 -2.11 3.96 -6.46
N TYR A 35 -1.98 4.72 -5.37
CA TYR A 35 -0.97 5.76 -5.24
C TYR A 35 0.46 5.19 -5.35
N VAL A 36 0.74 4.06 -4.69
CA VAL A 36 2.04 3.41 -4.80
C VAL A 36 2.26 2.80 -6.18
N LEU A 37 1.22 2.34 -6.86
CA LEU A 37 1.36 1.88 -8.24
C LEU A 37 1.70 3.05 -9.19
N GLU A 38 1.07 4.22 -9.04
CA GLU A 38 1.28 5.39 -9.90
C GLU A 38 2.59 6.14 -9.60
N ASN A 39 2.94 6.33 -8.33
CA ASN A 39 4.08 7.12 -7.86
C ASN A 39 5.17 6.31 -7.15
N GLY A 40 5.22 5.01 -7.42
CA GLY A 40 5.94 4.03 -6.61
C GLY A 40 7.40 4.33 -6.33
N LEU A 41 7.90 3.72 -5.26
CA LEU A 41 9.27 3.86 -4.76
C LEU A 41 10.32 3.62 -5.85
N VAL A 42 10.05 2.69 -6.79
CA VAL A 42 10.94 2.41 -7.93
C VAL A 42 11.10 3.65 -8.82
N ARG A 43 10.00 4.34 -9.15
CA ARG A 43 10.06 5.57 -9.96
C ARG A 43 10.89 6.65 -9.26
N GLN A 44 10.64 6.83 -7.96
CA GLN A 44 11.35 7.84 -7.17
C GLN A 44 12.84 7.51 -7.06
N ALA A 45 13.18 6.25 -6.82
CA ALA A 45 14.57 5.78 -6.79
C ALA A 45 15.27 5.99 -8.14
N LEU A 46 14.62 5.64 -9.26
CA LEU A 46 15.17 5.84 -10.60
C LEU A 46 15.33 7.32 -10.97
N ASP A 47 14.40 8.18 -10.56
CA ASP A 47 14.50 9.62 -10.78
C ASP A 47 15.65 10.24 -9.96
N LEU A 48 15.82 9.81 -8.70
CA LEU A 48 16.94 10.23 -7.86
C LEU A 48 18.27 9.74 -8.43
N GLU A 49 18.34 8.50 -8.90
CA GLU A 49 19.53 7.92 -9.52
C GLU A 49 19.88 8.64 -10.82
N ALA A 50 18.89 8.95 -11.67
CA ALA A 50 19.10 9.72 -12.88
C ALA A 50 19.65 11.12 -12.58
N LYS A 51 19.08 11.83 -11.61
CA LYS A 51 19.57 13.14 -11.16
C LYS A 51 20.99 13.05 -10.65
N HIS A 52 21.28 12.09 -9.78
CA HIS A 52 22.61 11.87 -9.25
C HIS A 52 23.63 11.62 -10.37
N PHE A 53 23.32 10.75 -11.33
CA PHE A 53 24.19 10.49 -12.47
C PHE A 53 24.41 11.72 -13.33
N ILE A 54 23.34 12.47 -13.66
CA ILE A 54 23.45 13.68 -14.49
C ILE A 54 24.33 14.72 -13.80
N ASP A 55 24.11 14.97 -12.51
CA ASP A 55 24.90 15.94 -11.75
C ASP A 55 26.37 15.50 -11.63
N ALA A 56 26.62 14.20 -11.41
CA ALA A 56 27.98 13.66 -11.39
C ALA A 56 28.67 13.77 -12.76
N ARG A 57 27.95 13.50 -13.86
CA ARG A 57 28.48 13.55 -15.23
C ARG A 57 28.77 15.00 -15.69
N ARG A 58 28.03 15.98 -15.16
CA ARG A 58 28.33 17.41 -15.36
C ARG A 58 29.64 17.83 -14.71
N ALA A 59 29.94 17.29 -13.53
CA ALA A 59 31.20 17.54 -12.84
C ALA A 59 32.37 16.77 -13.45
N ASP A 60 32.12 15.53 -13.87
CA ASP A 60 33.12 14.65 -14.50
C ASP A 60 32.53 13.97 -15.75
N PRO A 61 32.90 14.42 -16.97
CA PRO A 61 32.46 13.80 -18.21
C PRO A 61 32.89 12.35 -18.40
N ALA A 62 33.80 11.82 -17.57
CA ALA A 62 34.21 10.42 -17.58
C ALA A 62 33.44 9.55 -16.56
N TYR A 63 32.54 10.14 -15.75
CA TYR A 63 31.81 9.44 -14.69
C TYR A 63 31.05 8.20 -15.19
N PRO A 64 31.37 6.98 -14.73
CA PRO A 64 30.86 5.75 -15.36
C PRO A 64 29.34 5.64 -15.32
N LEU A 65 28.78 4.92 -16.30
CA LEU A 65 27.34 4.64 -16.35
C LEU A 65 26.90 3.84 -15.11
N PRO A 66 25.69 4.10 -14.58
CA PRO A 66 25.19 3.36 -13.43
C PRO A 66 25.09 1.88 -13.75
N ARG A 67 25.87 1.07 -13.05
CA ARG A 67 25.86 -0.39 -13.20
C ARG A 67 25.94 -1.02 -11.82
N THR A 68 24.80 -1.47 -11.32
CA THR A 68 24.69 -2.16 -10.03
C THR A 68 24.03 -3.53 -10.23
N ARG A 69 23.80 -4.28 -9.16
CA ARG A 69 23.16 -5.60 -9.22
C ARG A 69 21.75 -5.55 -9.86
N ASN A 70 21.01 -4.46 -9.65
CA ASN A 70 19.61 -4.35 -10.05
C ASN A 70 19.37 -3.19 -11.03
N LEU A 71 20.43 -2.56 -11.54
CA LEU A 71 20.32 -1.38 -12.38
C LEU A 71 21.41 -1.37 -13.43
N GLU A 72 21.02 -1.16 -14.68
CA GLU A 72 21.93 -0.98 -15.80
C GLU A 72 21.57 0.29 -16.57
N GLY A 73 22.56 1.17 -16.73
CA GLY A 73 22.43 2.46 -17.41
C GLY A 73 23.01 2.45 -18.82
N TYR A 74 22.32 3.10 -19.74
CA TYR A 74 22.78 3.39 -21.10
C TYR A 74 22.59 4.87 -21.44
N LEU A 75 23.41 5.39 -22.33
CA LEU A 75 23.38 6.80 -22.73
C LEU A 75 23.44 6.96 -24.25
N GLY A 76 22.47 7.67 -24.81
CA GLY A 76 22.37 7.95 -26.24
C GLY A 76 22.46 6.68 -27.08
N ASP A 77 23.38 6.68 -28.04
CA ASP A 77 23.55 5.60 -29.02
C ASP A 77 24.15 4.31 -28.45
N SER A 78 24.68 4.34 -27.23
CA SER A 78 25.14 3.12 -26.54
C SER A 78 23.98 2.21 -26.12
N ALA A 79 22.75 2.73 -26.10
CA ALA A 79 21.56 1.97 -25.77
C ALA A 79 21.15 1.04 -26.93
N PRO A 80 20.78 -0.22 -26.65
CA PRO A 80 20.15 -1.09 -27.63
C PRO A 80 18.95 -0.46 -28.38
N ALA A 81 18.75 -0.86 -29.64
CA ALA A 81 17.69 -0.31 -30.49
C ALA A 81 16.27 -0.44 -29.90
N TRP A 82 16.01 -1.46 -29.07
CA TRP A 82 14.73 -1.64 -28.39
C TRP A 82 14.47 -0.58 -27.30
N LEU A 83 15.52 -0.09 -26.63
CA LEU A 83 15.43 1.02 -25.68
C LEU A 83 15.25 2.36 -26.39
N GLN A 84 15.94 2.58 -27.51
CA GLN A 84 15.94 3.86 -28.20
C GLN A 84 14.54 4.33 -28.64
N ARG A 85 13.63 3.38 -28.90
CA ARG A 85 12.24 3.63 -29.31
C ARG A 85 11.34 4.12 -28.18
N LEU A 86 11.75 3.95 -26.92
CA LEU A 86 10.93 4.33 -25.77
C LEU A 86 10.87 5.86 -25.66
N PRO A 87 9.69 6.46 -25.41
CA PRO A 87 9.58 7.89 -25.11
C PRO A 87 10.11 8.19 -23.70
N TYR A 88 10.26 9.47 -23.35
CA TYR A 88 10.66 9.88 -22.00
C TYR A 88 9.65 9.42 -20.94
N GLY A 89 10.14 9.12 -19.74
CA GLY A 89 9.33 8.67 -18.60
C GLY A 89 9.62 7.22 -18.18
N LEU A 90 8.79 6.73 -17.26
CA LEU A 90 8.87 5.36 -16.74
C LEU A 90 7.99 4.42 -17.56
N HIS A 91 8.61 3.40 -18.13
CA HIS A 91 7.96 2.26 -18.76
C HIS A 91 8.05 1.08 -17.81
N LYS A 92 6.92 0.58 -17.34
CA LYS A 92 6.90 -0.45 -16.29
C LYS A 92 7.16 -1.85 -16.84
N ASP A 93 6.66 -2.10 -18.05
CA ASP A 93 6.65 -3.41 -18.67
C ASP A 93 7.35 -3.30 -20.04
N VAL A 94 8.67 -3.39 -20.03
CA VAL A 94 9.47 -3.50 -21.25
C VAL A 94 10.09 -4.88 -21.30
N LEU A 95 9.77 -5.64 -22.34
CA LEU A 95 10.38 -6.93 -22.58
C LEU A 95 11.83 -6.73 -23.00
N ASP A 96 12.78 -7.23 -22.21
CA ASP A 96 14.19 -7.25 -22.58
C ASP A 96 14.47 -8.48 -23.47
N PRO A 97 14.87 -8.30 -24.74
CA PRO A 97 15.14 -9.42 -25.63
C PRO A 97 16.34 -10.28 -25.22
N ARG A 98 17.17 -9.82 -24.26
CA ARG A 98 18.39 -10.52 -23.83
C ARG A 98 18.09 -11.70 -22.90
N ASP A 99 17.11 -11.54 -22.01
CA ASP A 99 16.71 -12.54 -21.01
C ASP A 99 15.25 -13.01 -21.17
N GLY A 100 14.44 -12.28 -21.95
CA GLY A 100 13.02 -12.59 -22.14
C GLY A 100 12.15 -12.20 -20.95
N GLU A 101 12.66 -11.39 -20.02
CA GLU A 101 11.94 -10.92 -18.84
C GLU A 101 11.43 -9.47 -19.01
N TRP A 102 10.46 -9.11 -18.17
CA TRP A 102 9.88 -7.77 -18.16
C TRP A 102 10.60 -6.90 -17.12
N HIS A 103 11.24 -5.84 -17.59
CA HIS A 103 11.98 -4.91 -16.73
C HIS A 103 11.41 -3.49 -16.83
N PRO A 104 11.28 -2.78 -15.69
CA PRO A 104 11.00 -1.35 -15.71
C PRO A 104 12.18 -0.58 -16.31
N VAL A 105 11.89 0.34 -17.23
CA VAL A 105 12.86 1.22 -17.88
C VAL A 105 12.48 2.67 -17.64
N TYR A 106 13.41 3.46 -17.11
CA TYR A 106 13.25 4.91 -16.98
C TYR A 106 14.08 5.64 -18.03
N VAL A 107 13.45 6.55 -18.78
CA VAL A 107 14.09 7.34 -19.83
C VAL A 107 14.06 8.82 -19.44
N ALA A 108 15.23 9.40 -19.21
CA ALA A 108 15.40 10.79 -18.80
C ALA A 108 16.30 11.57 -19.77
N PRO A 109 16.12 12.89 -19.92
CA PRO A 109 17.06 13.72 -20.64
C PRO A 109 18.35 13.91 -19.83
N ALA A 110 19.51 13.75 -20.47
CA ALA A 110 20.83 13.94 -19.87
C ALA A 110 21.72 14.74 -20.84
N ASP A 111 21.79 16.06 -20.63
CA ASP A 111 22.66 17.01 -21.36
C ASP A 111 22.70 16.80 -22.89
N GLY A 112 21.50 16.75 -23.51
CA GLY A 112 21.34 16.60 -24.97
C GLY A 112 21.33 15.15 -25.46
N GLN A 113 21.58 14.18 -24.57
CA GLN A 113 21.45 12.75 -24.82
C GLN A 113 20.29 12.16 -24.01
N ARG A 114 19.92 10.92 -24.32
CA ARG A 114 18.87 10.17 -23.62
C ARG A 114 19.53 9.19 -22.67
N LEU A 115 19.23 9.29 -21.37
CA LEU A 115 19.65 8.33 -20.36
C LEU A 115 18.57 7.27 -20.22
N TYR A 116 18.96 6.01 -20.32
CA TYR A 116 18.11 4.85 -20.13
C TYR A 116 18.58 4.12 -18.88
N LEU A 117 17.69 3.93 -17.92
CA LEU A 117 17.96 3.17 -16.70
C LEU A 117 17.05 1.94 -16.71
N VAL A 118 17.64 0.76 -16.89
CA VAL A 118 16.96 -0.53 -16.89
C VAL A 118 17.07 -1.14 -15.50
N TYR A 119 15.93 -1.40 -14.86
CA TYR A 119 15.88 -1.96 -13.51
C TYR A 119 15.74 -3.49 -13.58
N LEU A 120 16.87 -4.19 -13.38
CA LEU A 120 17.05 -5.64 -13.55
C LEU A 120 16.50 -6.49 -12.37
N THR A 121 15.50 -6.01 -11.64
CA THR A 121 15.06 -6.70 -10.41
C THR A 121 14.36 -8.02 -10.71
N GLY A 122 14.99 -9.12 -10.30
CA GLY A 122 14.30 -10.35 -9.94
C GLY A 122 13.48 -10.17 -8.66
N SER A 123 12.22 -10.59 -8.70
CA SER A 123 11.23 -10.69 -7.61
C SER A 123 10.44 -9.42 -7.25
N ILE A 124 9.45 -9.09 -8.09
CA ILE A 124 8.29 -8.21 -7.80
C ILE A 124 7.39 -8.80 -6.67
N ASP A 125 7.57 -10.08 -6.33
CA ASP A 125 6.71 -10.84 -5.40
C ASP A 125 6.52 -10.19 -4.02
N ARG A 126 7.51 -9.44 -3.52
CA ARG A 126 7.42 -8.84 -2.17
C ARG A 126 6.41 -7.69 -2.11
N LEU A 127 6.25 -6.91 -3.18
CA LEU A 127 5.30 -5.80 -3.19
C LEU A 127 3.87 -6.32 -3.19
N VAL A 128 3.56 -7.34 -4.00
CA VAL A 128 2.23 -7.97 -4.06
C VAL A 128 1.83 -8.53 -2.71
N LEU A 129 2.76 -9.21 -2.01
CA LEU A 129 2.51 -9.79 -0.70
C LEU A 129 2.24 -8.69 0.36
N LEU A 130 3.01 -7.60 0.36
CA LEU A 130 2.79 -6.48 1.27
C LEU A 130 1.44 -5.79 0.99
N PHE A 131 1.09 -5.57 -0.29
CA PHE A 131 -0.18 -4.96 -0.68
C PHE A 131 -1.40 -5.86 -0.49
N GLY A 132 -1.23 -7.18 -0.40
CA GLY A 132 -2.31 -8.08 0.02
C GLY A 132 -2.46 -8.15 1.54
N LEU A 133 -1.36 -8.36 2.24
CA LEU A 133 -1.35 -8.62 3.69
C LEU A 133 -1.65 -7.36 4.50
N LEU A 134 -1.05 -6.22 4.14
CA LEU A 134 -1.20 -4.96 4.89
C LEU A 134 -2.66 -4.48 4.96
N PRO A 135 -3.43 -4.39 3.85
CA PRO A 135 -4.83 -3.99 3.95
C PRO A 135 -5.70 -5.06 4.63
N LEU A 136 -5.40 -6.35 4.45
CA LEU A 136 -6.09 -7.43 5.16
C LEU A 136 -5.90 -7.30 6.67
N THR A 137 -4.68 -7.06 7.13
CA THR A 137 -4.39 -6.84 8.55
C THR A 137 -5.08 -5.58 9.09
N ALA A 138 -5.12 -4.50 8.31
CA ALA A 138 -5.81 -3.27 8.70
C ALA A 138 -7.32 -3.51 8.89
N VAL A 139 -7.95 -4.26 7.98
CA VAL A 139 -9.37 -4.67 8.11
C VAL A 139 -9.58 -5.56 9.32
N LEU A 140 -8.69 -6.53 9.58
CA LEU A 140 -8.78 -7.39 10.77
C LEU A 140 -8.62 -6.61 12.08
N LEU A 141 -7.67 -5.67 12.14
CA LEU A 141 -7.50 -4.79 13.31
C LEU A 141 -8.72 -3.91 13.53
N ALA A 142 -9.30 -3.35 12.46
CA ALA A 142 -10.55 -2.61 12.51
C ALA A 142 -11.69 -3.45 13.08
N LEU A 143 -11.87 -4.68 12.58
CA LEU A 143 -12.86 -5.63 13.09
C LEU A 143 -12.64 -5.93 14.58
N TYR A 144 -11.40 -6.20 14.98
CA TYR A 144 -11.04 -6.50 16.37
C TYR A 144 -11.30 -5.31 17.29
N LEU A 145 -10.90 -4.09 16.90
CA LEU A 145 -11.12 -2.86 17.66
C LEU A 145 -12.59 -2.62 17.93
N VAL A 146 -13.45 -2.79 16.91
CA VAL A 146 -14.89 -2.59 17.08
C VAL A 146 -15.50 -3.69 17.95
N ALA A 147 -15.10 -4.95 17.76
CA ALA A 147 -15.53 -6.05 18.62
C ALA A 147 -15.11 -5.83 20.08
N TRP A 148 -13.89 -5.35 20.32
CA TRP A 148 -13.36 -5.04 21.64
C TRP A 148 -14.08 -3.86 22.31
N ILE A 149 -14.37 -2.78 21.57
CA ILE A 149 -15.18 -1.66 22.07
C ILE A 149 -16.59 -2.15 22.42
N GLY A 150 -17.19 -2.98 21.57
CA GLY A 150 -18.49 -3.61 21.83
C GLY A 150 -18.47 -4.47 23.09
N TYR A 151 -17.45 -5.32 23.24
CA TYR A 151 -17.24 -6.16 24.43
C TYR A 151 -17.05 -5.33 25.70
N ARG A 152 -16.20 -4.30 25.66
CA ARG A 152 -15.94 -3.40 26.79
C ARG A 152 -17.18 -2.61 27.20
N ALA A 153 -17.96 -2.14 26.22
CA ALA A 153 -19.24 -1.48 26.48
C ALA A 153 -20.27 -2.45 27.08
N SER A 154 -20.32 -3.69 26.60
CA SER A 154 -21.18 -4.74 27.14
C SER A 154 -20.79 -5.20 28.53
N HIS A 155 -19.50 -5.28 28.87
CA HIS A 155 -19.05 -5.63 30.23
C HIS A 155 -19.51 -4.62 31.30
N ARG A 156 -19.69 -3.33 30.94
CA ARG A 156 -20.40 -2.36 31.80
C ARG A 156 -21.90 -2.62 31.94
N ALA A 157 -22.49 -3.45 31.09
CA ALA A 157 -23.91 -3.77 31.01
C ALA A 157 -24.27 -5.24 31.36
N VAL A 158 -23.32 -6.09 31.76
CA VAL A 158 -23.62 -7.45 32.27
C VAL A 158 -24.00 -7.41 33.77
N SER A 159 -23.48 -6.45 34.53
CA SER A 159 -23.81 -6.25 35.95
C SER A 159 -25.31 -6.09 36.26
N PRO A 160 -26.15 -5.42 35.43
CA PRO A 160 -27.57 -5.27 35.69
C PRO A 160 -28.40 -6.53 35.40
N VAL A 161 -28.02 -7.34 34.40
CA VAL A 161 -28.81 -8.52 34.00
C VAL A 161 -28.73 -9.62 35.08
N VAL A 162 -27.55 -9.81 35.67
CA VAL A 162 -27.37 -10.72 36.82
C VAL A 162 -28.03 -10.17 38.09
N ALA A 163 -28.02 -8.85 38.29
CA ALA A 163 -28.69 -8.20 39.42
C ALA A 163 -30.22 -8.32 39.34
N LEU A 164 -30.80 -8.20 38.14
CA LEU A 164 -32.23 -8.40 37.88
C LEU A 164 -32.66 -9.86 38.06
N ALA A 165 -31.82 -10.82 37.63
CA ALA A 165 -32.08 -12.24 37.86
C ALA A 165 -32.15 -12.56 39.37
N ARG A 166 -31.25 -11.98 40.18
CA ARG A 166 -31.28 -12.16 41.64
C ARG A 166 -32.53 -11.57 42.30
N GLN A 167 -33.02 -10.42 41.84
CA GLN A 167 -34.23 -9.79 42.41
C GLN A 167 -35.51 -10.59 42.14
N VAL A 168 -35.62 -11.24 40.98
CA VAL A 168 -36.79 -12.09 40.67
C VAL A 168 -36.75 -13.41 41.44
N THR A 169 -35.55 -13.98 41.67
CA THR A 169 -35.42 -15.19 42.48
C THR A 169 -35.75 -14.93 43.96
N GLN A 170 -35.39 -13.77 44.51
CA GLN A 170 -35.73 -13.40 45.89
C GLN A 170 -37.23 -13.19 46.10
N ARG A 171 -37.94 -12.54 45.15
CA ARG A 171 -39.40 -12.33 45.25
C ARG A 171 -40.25 -13.59 45.04
N ARG A 172 -39.66 -14.70 44.61
CA ARG A 172 -40.37 -15.97 44.42
C ARG A 172 -40.19 -16.94 45.58
N ALA A 173 -39.38 -16.56 46.58
CA ALA A 173 -39.09 -17.32 47.78
C ALA A 173 -39.73 -16.70 49.05
N GLU A 174 -40.43 -15.57 48.90
CA GLU A 174 -41.40 -15.01 49.86
C GLU A 174 -42.82 -15.35 49.40
#